data_AF-N2J0Z3-F1
#
_entry.id   AF-N2J0Z3-F1
#
_cell.length_a   1.000
_cell.length_b   1.000
_cell.length_c   1.000
_cell.angle_alpha   90.00
_cell.angle_beta   90.00
_cell.angle_gamma   90.00
#
_symmetry.space_group_name_H-M   'P 1'
#
loop_
_entity.id
_entity.type
_entity.pdbx_description
1 polymer ?
#
loop_
_entity_poly.entity_id
_entity_poly.type
_entity_poly.pdbx_seq_one_letter_code
_entity_poly.pdbx_strand_id
1 'polypeptide(L)'
;MSPNDRITNGPDSVSYTADSFGSKKRLAARETILSDSNVLDCTVYRPDENPEVDADDLGDAKILFTGEFKVPEDWDQETRDDFFGDMDPELFSTARIESEAEPGTAGFFTPEPGDLVAAMPGAGVVEMFYVYDYCEDETGRHYVLVREVDPTL
;
A
#
# COMPACT_ATOMS: atom_id res chain seq x y z
N MET A 1 -43.44 24.86 38.67
CA MET A 1 -42.62 23.63 38.77
C MET A 1 -42.12 23.31 37.37
N SER A 2 -40.80 23.35 37.14
CA SER A 2 -40.14 22.64 36.02
C SER A 2 -39.94 21.15 36.43
N PRO A 3 -39.45 20.18 35.61
CA PRO A 3 -38.74 20.30 34.31
C PRO A 3 -39.00 19.20 33.23
N ASN A 4 -38.40 19.40 32.04
CA ASN A 4 -37.79 18.43 31.08
C ASN A 4 -38.60 17.19 30.58
N ASP A 5 -38.69 16.86 29.29
CA ASP A 5 -37.59 16.77 28.32
C ASP A 5 -37.88 17.33 26.91
N ARG A 6 -36.91 18.11 26.47
CA ARG A 6 -36.56 18.45 25.10
C ARG A 6 -36.35 17.17 24.28
N ILE A 7 -37.09 16.97 23.20
CA ILE A 7 -36.52 16.35 22.01
C ILE A 7 -35.87 17.49 21.22
N THR A 8 -34.67 17.88 21.65
CA THR A 8 -33.77 18.68 20.83
C THR A 8 -33.41 17.85 19.63
N ASN A 9 -33.61 18.43 18.43
CA ASN A 9 -32.86 18.10 17.24
C ASN A 9 -31.40 17.82 17.65
N GLY A 10 -31.00 16.54 17.54
CA GLY A 10 -29.63 16.13 17.75
C GLY A 10 -28.75 16.83 16.70
N PRO A 11 -27.57 17.32 17.09
CA PRO A 11 -26.68 17.99 16.17
C PRO A 11 -26.13 16.97 15.17
N ASP A 12 -26.06 17.40 13.92
CA ASP A 12 -25.05 16.96 12.97
C ASP A 12 -24.88 15.45 12.86
N SER A 13 -25.75 14.82 12.06
CA SER A 13 -25.28 13.75 11.19
C SER A 13 -24.17 14.36 10.35
N VAL A 14 -22.93 14.31 10.87
CA VAL A 14 -21.73 14.72 10.17
C VAL A 14 -21.75 13.94 8.87
N SER A 15 -22.07 14.65 7.80
CA SER A 15 -21.88 14.18 6.45
C SER A 15 -20.50 13.54 6.39
N TYR A 16 -20.41 12.27 6.02
CA TYR A 16 -19.17 11.69 5.51
C TYR A 16 -18.83 12.44 4.21
N THR A 17 -18.41 13.68 4.33
CA THR A 17 -17.48 14.28 3.40
C THR A 17 -16.10 13.75 3.81
N ALA A 18 -15.95 12.42 3.74
CA ALA A 18 -14.66 11.86 3.36
C ALA A 18 -14.36 12.55 2.03
N ASP A 19 -13.41 13.47 2.08
CA ASP A 19 -13.06 14.45 1.07
C ASP A 19 -13.39 13.94 -0.35
N SER A 20 -14.57 14.30 -0.87
CA SER A 20 -15.10 13.67 -2.10
C SER A 20 -14.20 13.96 -3.30
N PHE A 21 -13.39 15.01 -3.22
CA PHE A 21 -12.33 15.34 -4.16
C PHE A 21 -11.12 14.41 -4.01
N GLY A 22 -10.66 14.17 -2.79
CA GLY A 22 -9.59 13.20 -2.50
C GLY A 22 -9.98 11.78 -2.88
N SER A 23 -11.23 11.38 -2.61
CA SER A 23 -11.78 10.07 -3.02
C SER A 23 -11.86 9.92 -4.53
N LYS A 24 -12.35 10.92 -5.26
CA LYS A 24 -12.40 10.88 -6.74
C LYS A 24 -11.02 10.87 -7.39
N LYS A 25 -10.06 11.64 -6.86
CA LYS A 25 -8.67 11.62 -7.34
C LYS A 25 -8.04 10.24 -7.12
N ARG A 26 -8.25 9.63 -5.95
CA ARG A 26 -7.74 8.30 -5.63
C ARG A 26 -8.33 7.23 -6.54
N LEU A 27 -9.64 7.29 -6.80
CA LEU A 27 -10.28 6.39 -7.77
C LEU A 27 -9.70 6.56 -9.18
N ALA A 28 -9.49 7.80 -9.65
CA ALA A 28 -8.90 8.04 -10.97
C ALA A 28 -7.44 7.56 -11.07
N ALA A 29 -6.66 7.74 -10.00
CA ALA A 29 -5.29 7.23 -9.90
C ALA A 29 -5.27 5.69 -9.97
N ARG A 30 -6.13 5.02 -9.20
CA ARG A 30 -6.32 3.57 -9.24
C ARG A 30 -6.64 3.08 -10.65
N GLU A 31 -7.64 3.64 -11.30
CA GLU A 31 -8.03 3.24 -12.66
C GLU A 31 -6.89 3.44 -13.67
N THR A 32 -6.07 4.47 -13.51
CA THR A 32 -4.89 4.70 -14.36
C THR A 32 -3.87 3.57 -14.20
N ILE A 33 -3.63 3.12 -12.96
CA ILE A 33 -2.71 2.01 -12.69
C ILE A 33 -3.28 0.71 -13.24
N LEU A 34 -4.53 0.37 -12.91
CA LEU A 34 -5.15 -0.90 -13.33
C LEU A 34 -5.25 -1.05 -14.86
N SER A 35 -5.23 0.05 -15.60
CA SER A 35 -5.28 0.06 -17.07
C SER A 35 -3.92 0.24 -17.75
N ASP A 36 -2.82 0.41 -17.00
CA ASP A 36 -1.47 0.54 -17.57
C ASP A 36 -1.00 -0.81 -18.13
N SER A 37 -0.45 -0.81 -19.34
CA SER A 37 0.02 -2.04 -20.00
C SER A 37 1.27 -2.66 -19.38
N ASN A 38 1.96 -1.91 -18.51
CA ASN A 38 3.19 -2.34 -17.86
C ASN A 38 2.95 -2.85 -16.43
N VAL A 39 1.70 -2.87 -15.97
CA VAL A 39 1.41 -3.51 -14.67
C VAL A 39 1.65 -5.01 -14.74
N LEU A 40 2.05 -5.56 -13.61
CA LEU A 40 2.20 -6.98 -13.38
C LEU A 40 1.09 -7.45 -12.44
N ASP A 41 0.73 -8.71 -12.58
CA ASP A 41 -0.12 -9.40 -11.61
C ASP A 41 0.68 -9.63 -10.33
N CYS A 42 0.05 -9.36 -9.18
CA CYS A 42 0.59 -9.74 -7.89
C CYS A 42 -0.49 -10.18 -6.92
N THR A 43 -0.08 -10.90 -5.88
CA THR A 43 -0.93 -11.23 -4.73
C THR A 43 -0.30 -10.65 -3.48
N VAL A 44 -1.13 -10.10 -2.59
CA VAL A 44 -0.65 -9.48 -1.34
C VAL A 44 -1.03 -10.33 -0.15
N TYR A 45 -0.06 -10.56 0.73
CA TYR A 45 -0.23 -11.33 1.95
C TYR A 45 0.11 -10.46 3.16
N ARG A 46 -0.60 -10.66 4.27
CA ARG A 46 -0.32 -10.01 5.53
C ARG A 46 0.21 -11.02 6.54
N PRO A 47 1.52 -10.97 6.87
CA PRO A 47 2.06 -11.81 7.93
C PRO A 47 1.40 -11.53 9.28
N ASP A 48 1.19 -12.58 10.08
CA ASP A 48 0.81 -12.44 11.48
C ASP A 48 2.04 -12.14 12.35
N GLU A 49 1.83 -11.54 13.51
CA GLU A 49 2.90 -11.30 14.50
C GLU A 49 3.51 -12.62 15.01
N ASN A 50 2.74 -13.70 14.99
CA ASN A 50 3.19 -15.03 15.33
C ASN A 50 3.67 -15.79 14.07
N PRO A 51 4.96 -16.14 13.95
CA PRO A 51 5.49 -16.83 12.79
C PRO A 51 4.95 -18.27 12.60
N GLU A 52 4.26 -18.82 13.60
CA GLU A 52 3.59 -20.11 13.51
C GLU A 52 2.18 -20.01 12.88
N VAL A 53 1.69 -18.80 12.62
CA VAL A 53 0.40 -18.55 11.96
C VAL A 53 0.67 -18.22 10.49
N ASP A 54 -0.06 -18.89 9.61
CA ASP A 54 0.03 -18.63 8.17
C ASP A 54 -0.37 -17.18 7.86
N ALA A 55 0.33 -16.56 6.91
CA ALA A 55 -0.01 -15.21 6.46
C ALA A 55 -1.42 -15.15 5.84
N ASP A 56 -2.15 -14.09 6.14
CA ASP A 56 -3.47 -13.84 5.55
C ASP A 56 -3.33 -13.47 4.08
N ASP A 57 -4.02 -14.19 3.19
CA ASP A 57 -4.13 -13.82 1.77
C ASP A 57 -5.14 -12.67 1.62
N LEU A 58 -4.63 -11.46 1.34
CA LEU A 58 -5.47 -10.29 1.13
C LEU A 58 -6.13 -10.30 -0.26
N GLY A 59 -5.51 -10.97 -1.24
CA GLY A 59 -6.02 -11.18 -2.58
C GLY A 59 -5.20 -10.54 -3.70
N ASP A 60 -5.78 -10.59 -4.90
CA ASP A 60 -5.14 -10.18 -6.15
C ASP A 60 -5.06 -8.65 -6.32
N ALA A 61 -3.94 -8.19 -6.85
CA ALA A 61 -3.62 -6.80 -7.11
C ALA A 61 -2.82 -6.63 -8.41
N LYS A 62 -2.70 -5.38 -8.83
CA LYS A 62 -1.75 -4.96 -9.86
C LYS A 62 -0.61 -4.18 -9.23
N ILE A 63 0.61 -4.45 -9.68
CA ILE A 63 1.80 -3.69 -9.32
C ILE A 63 2.43 -3.04 -10.55
N LEU A 64 2.76 -1.75 -10.43
CA LEU A 64 3.52 -0.99 -11.42
C LEU A 64 4.82 -0.49 -10.79
N PHE A 65 5.95 -1.08 -11.17
CA PHE A 65 7.26 -0.59 -10.75
C PHE A 65 7.57 0.76 -11.40
N THR A 66 7.96 1.73 -10.58
CA THR A 66 8.30 3.10 -11.02
C THR A 66 9.81 3.35 -11.04
N GLY A 67 10.62 2.44 -10.49
CA GLY A 67 12.08 2.46 -10.56
C GLY A 67 12.75 1.96 -9.28
N GLU A 68 14.06 2.16 -9.21
CA GLU A 68 14.82 2.01 -7.95
C GLU A 68 14.48 3.14 -6.98
N PHE A 69 14.51 2.85 -5.68
CA PHE A 69 14.37 3.89 -4.68
C PHE A 69 15.54 4.86 -4.75
N LYS A 70 15.24 6.15 -4.86
CA LYS A 70 16.23 7.22 -4.83
C LYS A 70 16.12 7.95 -3.50
N VAL A 71 17.20 7.89 -2.74
CA VAL A 71 17.34 8.61 -1.47
C VAL A 71 17.09 10.11 -1.71
N PRO A 72 16.17 10.74 -0.96
CA PRO A 72 15.97 12.17 -1.04
C PRO A 72 17.25 12.97 -0.74
N GLU A 73 17.49 14.04 -1.51
CA GLU A 73 18.72 14.84 -1.40
C GLU A 73 18.85 15.55 -0.04
N ASP A 74 17.72 15.82 0.62
CA ASP A 74 17.63 16.50 1.92
C ASP A 74 17.86 15.56 3.11
N TRP A 75 17.92 14.25 2.89
CA TRP A 75 18.27 13.30 3.94
C TRP A 75 19.75 13.39 4.27
N ASP A 76 20.06 13.54 5.56
CA ASP A 76 21.41 13.41 6.07
C ASP A 76 21.83 11.93 6.20
N GLN A 77 23.08 11.69 6.60
CA GLN A 77 23.60 10.33 6.74
C GLN A 77 22.84 9.54 7.82
N GLU A 78 22.48 10.16 8.94
CA GLU A 78 21.77 9.51 10.05
C GLU A 78 20.39 9.02 9.60
N THR A 79 19.64 9.85 8.88
CA THR A 79 18.32 9.47 8.34
C THR A 79 18.43 8.32 7.35
N ARG A 80 19.48 8.31 6.51
CA ARG A 80 19.71 7.21 5.55
C ARG A 80 20.05 5.91 6.26
N ASP A 81 20.94 5.98 7.25
CA ASP A 81 21.37 4.81 8.01
C ASP A 81 20.18 4.23 8.80
N ASP A 82 19.32 5.07 9.37
CA ASP A 82 18.11 4.63 10.08
C ASP A 82 17.07 4.03 9.13
N PHE A 83 16.93 4.59 7.92
CA PHE A 83 16.00 4.09 6.91
C PHE A 83 16.43 2.77 6.28
N PHE A 84 17.72 2.58 5.97
CA PHE A 84 18.18 1.31 5.38
C PHE A 84 18.50 0.26 6.45
N GLY A 85 18.91 0.68 7.65
CA GLY A 85 19.45 -0.22 8.66
C GLY A 85 20.61 -1.03 8.10
N ASP A 86 20.51 -2.36 8.20
CA ASP A 86 21.49 -3.31 7.66
C ASP A 86 21.15 -3.82 6.24
N MET A 87 20.07 -3.33 5.62
CA MET A 87 19.63 -3.78 4.30
C MET A 87 20.42 -3.11 3.17
N ASP A 88 20.64 -3.85 2.08
CA ASP A 88 21.29 -3.33 0.88
C ASP A 88 20.35 -2.36 0.13
N PRO A 89 20.73 -1.08 -0.08
CA PRO A 89 19.93 -0.11 -0.82
C PRO A 89 19.54 -0.55 -2.23
N GLU A 90 20.30 -1.44 -2.88
CA GLU A 90 19.97 -1.95 -4.22
C GLU A 90 18.73 -2.87 -4.22
N LEU A 91 18.29 -3.35 -3.05
CA LEU A 91 17.05 -4.12 -2.91
C LEU A 91 15.80 -3.24 -2.89
N PHE A 92 15.95 -1.92 -2.74
CA PHE A 92 14.84 -1.00 -2.60
C PHE A 92 14.36 -0.50 -3.97
N SER A 93 13.08 -0.68 -4.21
CA SER A 93 12.38 -0.19 -5.41
C SER A 93 11.15 0.62 -5.03
N THR A 94 10.67 1.42 -5.96
CA THR A 94 9.41 2.13 -5.84
C THR A 94 8.38 1.53 -6.76
N ALA A 95 7.15 1.42 -6.28
CA ALA A 95 6.04 0.90 -7.06
C ALA A 95 4.70 1.53 -6.67
N ARG A 96 3.70 1.33 -7.50
CA ARG A 96 2.29 1.53 -7.15
C ARG A 96 1.59 0.19 -7.11
N ILE A 97 0.75 -0.01 -6.10
CA ILE A 97 0.01 -1.26 -5.90
C ILE A 97 -1.46 -0.92 -5.66
N GLU A 98 -2.33 -1.57 -6.43
CA GLU A 98 -3.78 -1.39 -6.32
C GLU A 98 -4.49 -2.73 -6.31
N SER A 99 -5.39 -2.92 -5.33
CA SER A 99 -6.24 -4.10 -5.25
C SER A 99 -7.16 -4.18 -6.47
N GLU A 100 -7.29 -5.36 -7.06
CA GLU A 100 -8.24 -5.58 -8.16
C GLU A 100 -9.69 -5.49 -7.70
N ALA A 101 -9.95 -5.86 -6.46
CA ALA A 101 -11.28 -5.74 -5.86
C ALA A 101 -11.72 -4.28 -5.80
N GLU A 102 -13.01 -4.05 -6.05
CA GLU A 102 -13.57 -2.70 -6.04
C GLU A 102 -13.68 -2.14 -4.62
N PRO A 103 -13.38 -0.85 -4.39
CA PRO A 103 -13.59 -0.20 -3.10
C PRO A 103 -14.99 -0.41 -2.55
N GLY A 104 -15.08 -0.82 -1.28
CA GLY A 104 -16.34 -1.10 -0.60
C GLY A 104 -16.83 -2.55 -0.75
N THR A 105 -16.10 -3.40 -1.48
CA THR A 105 -16.32 -4.85 -1.46
C THR A 105 -15.53 -5.51 -0.31
N ALA A 106 -15.93 -6.72 0.09
CA ALA A 106 -15.28 -7.44 1.18
C ALA A 106 -13.84 -7.88 0.85
N GLY A 107 -13.49 -7.98 -0.43
CA GLY A 107 -12.13 -8.32 -0.89
C GLY A 107 -11.25 -7.09 -1.15
N PHE A 108 -11.76 -5.87 -0.94
CA PHE A 108 -10.95 -4.68 -1.10
C PHE A 108 -9.98 -4.54 0.06
N PHE A 109 -8.71 -4.34 -0.27
CA PHE A 109 -7.65 -4.06 0.68
C PHE A 109 -6.77 -2.92 0.18
N THR A 110 -5.93 -2.41 1.06
CA THR A 110 -4.86 -1.49 0.70
C THR A 110 -3.58 -1.98 1.36
N PRO A 111 -2.50 -2.20 0.60
CA PRO A 111 -1.23 -2.62 1.17
C PRO A 111 -0.74 -1.66 2.26
N GLU A 112 -0.14 -2.22 3.30
CA GLU A 112 0.43 -1.51 4.43
C GLU A 112 1.88 -1.96 4.66
N PRO A 113 2.74 -1.12 5.26
CA PRO A 113 4.07 -1.54 5.69
C PRO A 113 3.97 -2.80 6.57
N GLY A 114 4.73 -3.84 6.23
CA GLY A 114 4.53 -5.17 6.81
C GLY A 114 4.03 -6.23 5.82
N ASP A 115 3.28 -5.82 4.80
CA ASP A 115 2.71 -6.77 3.84
C ASP A 115 3.77 -7.34 2.89
N LEU A 116 3.52 -8.57 2.42
CA LEU A 116 4.30 -9.25 1.40
C LEU A 116 3.58 -9.19 0.07
N VAL A 117 4.35 -9.01 -1.01
CA VAL A 117 3.84 -8.90 -2.38
C VAL A 117 4.56 -9.94 -3.23
N ALA A 118 3.79 -10.88 -3.75
CA ALA A 118 4.25 -11.87 -4.71
C ALA A 118 3.95 -11.36 -6.12
N ALA A 119 4.95 -10.81 -6.82
CA ALA A 119 4.79 -10.29 -8.18
C ALA A 119 5.25 -11.30 -9.23
N MET A 120 4.58 -11.32 -10.39
CA MET A 120 4.91 -12.19 -11.52
C MET A 120 5.48 -11.37 -12.69
N PRO A 121 6.78 -11.03 -12.71
CA PRO A 121 7.39 -10.26 -13.80
C PRO A 121 7.47 -11.01 -15.13
N GLY A 122 7.24 -12.33 -15.11
CA GLY A 122 7.19 -13.18 -16.30
C GLY A 122 8.05 -14.44 -16.16
N ALA A 123 8.12 -15.24 -17.24
CA ALA A 123 8.91 -16.46 -17.32
C ALA A 123 8.62 -17.54 -16.24
N GLY A 124 7.47 -17.44 -15.55
CA GLY A 124 7.07 -18.37 -14.50
C GLY A 124 7.84 -18.19 -13.18
N VAL A 125 8.53 -17.07 -13.00
CA VAL A 125 9.21 -16.72 -11.75
C VAL A 125 8.32 -15.81 -10.93
N VAL A 126 8.22 -16.10 -9.64
CA VAL A 126 7.61 -15.22 -8.64
C VAL A 126 8.73 -14.49 -7.93
N GLU A 127 8.64 -13.17 -7.88
CA GLU A 127 9.53 -12.34 -7.06
C GLU A 127 8.75 -11.84 -5.84
N MET A 128 9.36 -12.03 -4.67
CA MET A 128 8.78 -11.63 -3.39
C MET A 128 9.33 -10.26 -2.98
N PHE A 129 8.43 -9.39 -2.52
CA PHE A 129 8.77 -8.06 -2.04
C PHE A 129 8.07 -7.81 -0.70
N TYR A 130 8.76 -7.11 0.19
CA TYR A 130 8.20 -6.58 1.42
C TYR A 130 7.81 -5.12 1.23
N VAL A 131 6.60 -4.73 1.65
CA VAL A 131 6.20 -3.33 1.70
C VAL A 131 6.92 -2.67 2.88
N TYR A 132 7.90 -1.83 2.57
CA TYR A 132 8.75 -1.18 3.55
C TYR A 132 8.10 0.06 4.14
N ASP A 133 7.65 0.94 3.25
CA ASP A 133 7.05 2.22 3.58
C ASP A 133 6.19 2.69 2.39
N TYR A 134 5.47 3.79 2.56
CA TYR A 134 4.81 4.46 1.46
C TYR A 134 4.75 5.98 1.65
N CYS A 135 4.75 6.71 0.55
CA CYS A 135 4.33 8.10 0.54
C CYS A 135 3.04 8.24 -0.28
N GLU A 136 2.17 9.15 0.12
CA GLU A 136 0.92 9.42 -0.58
C GLU A 136 0.90 10.85 -1.08
N ASP A 137 0.65 11.02 -2.37
CA ASP A 137 0.50 12.33 -3.01
C ASP A 137 -0.80 12.38 -3.85
N GLU A 138 -0.97 13.43 -4.66
CA GLU A 138 -2.16 13.60 -5.50
C GLU A 138 -2.36 12.50 -6.55
N THR A 139 -1.32 11.72 -6.84
CA THR A 139 -1.29 10.64 -7.83
C THR A 139 -1.45 9.25 -7.22
N GLY A 140 -1.68 9.18 -5.90
CA GLY A 140 -1.91 7.94 -5.16
C GLY A 140 -0.77 7.58 -4.21
N ARG A 141 -0.75 6.32 -3.78
CA ARG A 141 0.31 5.79 -2.93
C ARG A 141 1.47 5.29 -3.78
N HIS A 142 2.66 5.68 -3.39
CA HIS A 142 3.92 5.14 -3.89
C HIS A 142 4.56 4.36 -2.77
N TYR A 143 4.65 3.05 -2.97
CA TYR A 143 5.25 2.13 -2.03
C TYR A 143 6.74 2.05 -2.26
N VAL A 144 7.49 1.98 -1.18
CA VAL A 144 8.88 1.54 -1.16
C VAL A 144 8.86 0.06 -0.85
N LEU A 145 9.45 -0.74 -1.72
CA LEU A 145 9.49 -2.19 -1.62
C LEU A 145 10.92 -2.67 -1.44
N VAL A 146 11.14 -3.61 -0.53
CA VAL A 146 12.40 -4.36 -0.43
C VAL A 146 12.23 -5.70 -1.11
N ARG A 147 13.05 -5.99 -2.11
CA ARG A 147 13.10 -7.33 -2.72
C ARG A 147 13.61 -8.33 -1.70
N GLU A 148 12.86 -9.41 -1.50
CA GLU A 148 13.33 -10.54 -0.70
C GLU A 148 14.40 -11.31 -1.50
N VAL A 149 15.58 -11.43 -0.92
CA VAL A 149 16.65 -12.27 -1.44
C VAL A 149 16.72 -13.51 -0.57
N ASP A 150 16.52 -14.68 -1.17
CA ASP A 150 16.80 -15.94 -0.49
C ASP A 150 18.32 -15.99 -0.21
N PRO A 151 18.76 -16.01 1.06
CA PRO A 151 20.18 -16.02 1.39
C PRO A 151 20.87 -17.35 1.04
N THR A 152 20.14 -18.34 0.49
CA THR A 152 20.65 -19.69 0.20
C THR A 152 21.01 -19.96 -1.27
N LEU A 153 20.92 -18.97 -2.15
CA LEU A 153 21.39 -19.06 -3.56
C LEU A 153 22.84 -18.58 -3.75
#